data_AF-A0A534MPT6-F1
#
_entry.id   AF-A0A534MPT6-F1
#
_cell.length_a   1.000
_cell.length_b   1.000
_cell.length_c   1.000
_cell.angle_alpha   90.00
_cell.angle_beta   90.00
_cell.angle_gamma   90.00
#
_symmetry.space_group_name_H-M   'P 1'
#
loop_
_entity.id
_entity.type
_entity.pdbx_description
1 polymer ?
#
loop_
_entity_poly.entity_id
_entity_poly.type
_entity_poly.pdbx_seq_one_letter_code
_entity_poly.pdbx_strand_id
1 'polypeptide(L)' 'MRMFYYTIDGGRLAGLPGPAFMEWDFARLRKMGYSVVVSLECDRLNTFEIEDAGFEHKKICVEDFTPPT' A
#
# COMPACT_ATOMS: atom_id res chain seq x y z
N MET A 1 -11.21 -12.96 -0.66
CA MET A 1 -10.50 -12.95 0.64
C MET A 1 -10.82 -11.63 1.35
N ARG A 2 -10.88 -11.53 2.68
CA ARG A 2 -11.16 -10.25 3.35
C ARG A 2 -9.84 -9.46 3.46
N MET A 3 -9.78 -8.26 2.89
CA MET A 3 -8.60 -7.38 3.01
C MET A 3 -8.38 -7.00 4.47
N PHE A 4 -7.22 -7.35 5.02
CA PHE A 4 -6.80 -6.95 6.36
C PHE A 4 -5.84 -5.78 6.28
N TYR A 5 -6.10 -4.75 7.07
CA TYR A 5 -5.28 -3.57 7.18
C TYR A 5 -5.23 -3.15 8.64
N TYR A 6 -4.10 -2.58 9.06
CA TYR A 6 -3.94 -2.04 10.40
C TYR A 6 -3.89 -0.52 10.31
N THR A 7 -4.67 0.19 11.12
CA THR A 7 -4.71 1.65 11.09
C THR A 7 -4.00 2.28 12.28
N ILE A 8 -3.38 3.43 12.04
CA ILE A 8 -2.89 4.32 13.09
C ILE A 8 -3.35 5.75 12.83
N ASP A 9 -3.06 6.67 13.76
CA ASP A 9 -3.40 8.09 13.67
C ASP A 9 -4.89 8.33 13.36
N GLY A 10 -5.77 7.69 14.13
CA GLY A 10 -7.23 7.84 13.97
C GLY A 10 -7.78 7.35 12.61
N GLY A 11 -7.06 6.45 11.92
CA GLY A 11 -7.46 5.95 10.60
C GLY A 11 -6.81 6.65 9.42
N ARG A 12 -6.00 7.69 9.66
CA ARG A 12 -5.34 8.47 8.60
C ARG A 12 -4.24 7.70 7.88
N LEU A 13 -3.61 6.73 8.55
CA LEU A 13 -2.61 5.84 7.95
C LEU A 13 -3.03 4.38 8.12
N ALA A 14 -2.80 3.58 7.09
CA ALA A 14 -3.00 2.13 7.13
C ALA A 14 -1.76 1.39 6.62
N GLY A 15 -1.43 0.27 7.27
CA GLY A 15 -0.46 -0.71 6.80
C GLY A 15 -1.17 -1.93 6.22
N LEU A 16 -0.71 -2.40 5.06
CA LEU A 16 -1.21 -3.59 4.37
C LEU A 16 -0.01 -4.47 3.96
N PRO A 17 -0.16 -5.81 3.99
CA PRO A 17 0.79 -6.69 3.33
C PRO A 17 0.88 -6.37 1.83
N GLY A 18 2.04 -6.62 1.22
CA GLY A 18 2.22 -6.40 -0.22
C GLY A 18 1.21 -7.18 -1.07
N PRO A 19 0.91 -6.70 -2.29
CA PRO A 19 -0.11 -7.28 -3.17
C PRO A 19 0.17 -8.74 -3.54
N ALA A 20 1.45 -9.17 -3.53
CA ALA A 20 1.84 -10.56 -3.75
C ALA A 20 1.37 -11.53 -2.64
N PHE A 21 1.11 -11.02 -1.44
CA PHE A 21 0.66 -11.81 -0.28
C PHE A 21 -0.84 -11.61 0.01
N MET A 22 -1.41 -10.49 -0.43
CA MET A 22 -2.82 -10.17 -0.23
C MET A 22 -3.32 -9.25 -1.33
N GLU A 23 -4.33 -9.69 -2.05
CA GLU A 23 -5.03 -8.84 -3.02
C GLU A 23 -5.68 -7.63 -2.35
N TRP A 24 -5.52 -6.44 -2.95
CA TRP A 24 -6.06 -5.19 -2.44
C TRP A 24 -7.36 -4.81 -3.15
N ASP A 25 -8.33 -4.35 -2.38
CA ASP A 25 -9.55 -3.73 -2.92
C ASP A 25 -9.35 -2.22 -3.04
N PHE A 26 -8.77 -1.79 -4.15
CA PHE A 26 -8.46 -0.39 -4.42
C PHE A 26 -9.69 0.52 -4.39
N ALA A 27 -10.83 0.04 -4.93
CA ALA A 27 -12.08 0.80 -4.92
C ALA A 27 -12.57 1.07 -3.49
N ARG A 28 -12.43 0.08 -2.60
CA ARG A 28 -12.73 0.25 -1.18
C ARG A 28 -11.75 1.19 -0.48
N LEU A 29 -10.44 1.07 -0.74
CA LEU A 29 -9.42 1.97 -0.18
C LEU A 29 -9.68 3.43 -0.57
N ARG A 30 -10.08 3.70 -1.82
CA ARG A 30 -10.51 5.03 -2.27
C ARG A 30 -11.75 5.52 -1.55
N LYS A 31 -12.78 4.68 -1.39
CA LYS A 31 -14.00 5.03 -0.62
C LYS A 31 -13.72 5.35 0.84
N MET A 32 -12.67 4.78 1.41
CA MET A 32 -12.19 5.08 2.77
C MET A 32 -11.42 6.41 2.85
N GLY A 33 -11.12 7.05 1.72
CA GLY A 33 -10.46 8.36 1.66
C GLY A 33 -8.94 8.30 1.50
N TYR A 34 -8.34 7.13 1.32
CA TYR A 34 -6.91 7.03 1.03
C TYR A 34 -6.62 7.54 -0.39
N SER A 35 -5.55 8.33 -0.51
CA SER A 35 -5.15 8.95 -1.77
C SER A 35 -3.69 8.67 -2.16
N VAL A 36 -2.87 8.23 -1.21
CA VAL A 36 -1.44 7.97 -1.40
C VAL A 36 -1.12 6.54 -0.98
N VAL A 37 -0.33 5.84 -1.78
CA VAL A 37 0.27 4.54 -1.42
C VAL A 37 1.78 4.72 -1.33
N VAL A 38 2.35 4.32 -0.20
CA VAL A 38 3.80 4.25 0.01
C VAL A 38 4.22 2.78 -0.01
N SER A 39 4.99 2.38 -1.02
CA SER A 39 5.49 1.02 -1.16
C SER A 39 6.93 0.92 -0.72
N LEU A 40 7.17 -0.01 0.22
CA LEU A 40 8.49 -0.25 0.81
C LEU A 40 9.27 -1.39 0.11
N GLU A 41 8.59 -2.22 -0.68
CA GLU A 41 9.23 -3.35 -1.37
C GLU A 41 10.06 -2.91 -2.59
N CYS A 42 11.25 -3.48 -2.73
CA CYS A 42 12.16 -3.16 -3.83
C CYS A 42 11.77 -3.85 -5.15
N ASP A 43 11.48 -5.16 -5.12
CA ASP A 43 11.44 -5.99 -6.34
C ASP A 43 10.05 -6.44 -6.80
N ARG A 44 9.03 -6.37 -5.93
CA ARG A 44 7.80 -7.17 -6.08
C ARG A 44 6.51 -6.37 -6.27
N LEU A 45 6.60 -5.12 -6.72
CA LEU A 45 5.42 -4.26 -6.82
C LEU A 45 5.10 -3.86 -8.26
N ASN A 46 3.96 -4.32 -8.76
CA ASN A 46 3.34 -3.80 -9.97
C ASN A 46 2.69 -2.45 -9.65
N THR A 47 3.33 -1.35 -10.03
CA THR A 47 2.88 0.01 -9.70
C THR A 47 1.73 0.49 -10.59
N PHE A 48 1.53 -0.16 -11.74
CA PHE A 48 0.53 0.26 -12.72
C PHE A 48 -0.90 0.20 -12.17
N GLU A 49 -1.24 -0.86 -11.44
CA GLU A 49 -2.58 -1.04 -10.85
C GLU A 49 -2.90 0.00 -9.77
N ILE A 50 -1.87 0.47 -9.04
CA ILE A 50 -2.01 1.48 -7.99
C ILE A 50 -2.30 2.85 -8.61
N GLU A 51 -1.53 3.20 -9.64
CA GLU A 51 -1.68 4.47 -10.35
C GLU A 51 -2.99 4.52 -11.15
N ASP A 52 -3.36 3.43 -11.83
CA ASP A 52 -4.62 3.31 -12.59
C ASP A 52 -5.85 3.39 -11.65
N ALA A 53 -5.72 2.91 -10.42
CA ALA A 53 -6.72 3.09 -9.37
C ALA A 53 -6.82 4.53 -8.82
N GLY A 54 -5.98 5.47 -9.32
CA GLY A 54 -6.02 6.89 -8.98
C GLY A 54 -5.35 7.23 -7.65
N PHE A 55 -4.40 6.42 -7.20
CA PHE A 55 -3.53 6.74 -6.07
C PHE A 55 -2.27 7.46 -6.54
N GLU A 56 -1.80 8.43 -5.76
CA GLU A 56 -0.42 8.86 -5.85
C GLU A 56 0.48 7.74 -5.31
N HIS A 57 1.41 7.26 -6.11
CA HIS A 57 2.33 6.21 -5.70
C HIS A 57 3.70 6.79 -5.31
N LYS A 58 4.18 6.43 -4.12
CA LYS A 58 5.55 6.70 -3.66
C LYS A 58 6.26 5.38 -3.43
N LYS A 59 7.35 5.15 -4.14
CA LYS A 59 8.23 4.01 -3.90
C LYS A 59 9.43 4.45 -3.07
N ILE A 60 9.62 3.81 -1.92
CA ILE A 60 10.79 3.97 -1.05
C ILE A 60 11.33 2.56 -0.83
N CYS A 61 12.30 2.12 -1.61
CA CYS A 61 12.85 0.78 -1.46
C CYS A 61 13.55 0.64 -0.09
N VAL A 62 13.08 -0.32 0.70
CA VAL A 62 13.70 -0.74 1.96
C VAL A 62 14.02 -2.22 1.80
N GLU A 63 15.29 -2.59 1.96
CA GLU A 63 15.68 -4.00 1.92
C GLU A 63 15.01 -4.75 3.09
N ASP A 64 14.58 -5.98 2.83
CA ASP A 64 13.88 -6.77 3.84
C ASP A 64 14.75 -6.96 5.09
N PHE A 65 14.14 -6.82 6.26
CA PHE A 65 14.81 -6.81 7.58
C PHE A 65 15.86 -5.71 7.80
N THR A 66 15.86 -4.63 7.01
CA THR A 66 16.73 -3.46 7.21
C THR A 66 15.93 -2.21 7.60
N PRO A 67 16.53 -1.23 8.30
CA PRO A 67 15.85 0.03 8.56
C PRO A 67 15.78 0.90 7.29
N PRO A 68 14.75 1.77 7.16
CA PRO A 68 14.72 2.77 6.10
C PRO A 68 15.87 3.77 6.27
N THR A 69 16.50 4.16 5.15
CA THR A 69 17.59 5.15 5.09
C THR A 69 17.10 6.55 4.73
#